data_AF-A0A950A6B9-F1
#
_entry.id   AF-A0A950A6B9-F1
#
_cell.length_a   1.000
_cell.length_b   1.000
_cell.length_c   1.000
_cell.angle_alpha   90.00
_cell.angle_beta   90.00
_cell.angle_gamma   90.00
#
_symmetry.space_group_name_H-M   'P 1'
#
loop_
_entity.id
_entity.type
_entity.pdbx_description
1 polymer ?
#
loop_
_entity_poly.entity_id
_entity_poly.type
_entity_poly.pdbx_seq_one_letter_code
_entity_poly.pdbx_strand_id
1 'polypeptide(L)'
;MKLLTTGRGKTALMVSIIALVAVATGAASASARQATAKTTVHAAIVKGTAGPVTRTFSFIGPRGSKTVNVVSVDGLTINARCGTAGQPVIFGFSSVAKSDILGRIFDGRGRVHIIHNTSFGPNVSVPLSTSSGDYDASGSILFETPASKVVTISYGFDNATTLGNQNVCTVFGSLIAS
;
A
#
# COMPACT_ATOMS: atom_id res chain seq x y z
N MET A 1 -0.39 20.22 67.80
CA MET A 1 -0.20 20.58 66.37
C MET A 1 -0.26 19.32 65.53
N LYS A 2 -1.34 19.14 64.77
CA LYS A 2 -1.51 18.08 63.76
C LYS A 2 -2.36 18.71 62.68
N LEU A 3 -1.79 19.02 61.52
CA LEU A 3 -2.54 19.59 60.40
C LEU A 3 -2.71 18.53 59.32
N LEU A 4 -3.98 18.31 58.97
CA LEU A 4 -4.48 17.48 57.91
C LEU A 4 -4.10 18.06 56.54
N THR A 5 -3.68 17.19 55.63
CA THR A 5 -3.54 17.47 54.20
C THR A 5 -4.86 17.20 53.48
N THR A 6 -5.49 18.26 52.96
CA THR A 6 -6.65 18.17 52.06
C THR A 6 -6.32 18.72 50.67
N GLY A 7 -6.44 17.83 49.68
CA GLY A 7 -7.06 17.98 48.36
C GLY A 7 -7.00 19.31 47.58
N ARG A 8 -6.34 19.25 46.41
CA ARG A 8 -6.73 19.84 45.11
C ARG A 8 -6.17 18.86 44.04
N GLY A 9 -6.90 18.22 43.13
CA GLY A 9 -8.09 18.64 42.40
C GLY A 9 -7.68 19.13 41.01
N LYS A 10 -7.46 18.22 40.05
CA LYS A 10 -7.56 18.45 38.58
C LYS A 10 -7.82 17.13 37.84
N THR A 11 -9.08 16.91 37.54
CA THR A 11 -9.60 15.98 36.54
C THR A 11 -9.11 16.43 35.15
N ALA A 12 -8.34 15.60 34.45
CA ALA A 12 -8.13 15.72 33.02
C ALA A 12 -8.53 14.39 32.38
N LEU A 13 -9.72 14.45 31.77
CA LEU A 13 -10.39 13.40 31.03
C LEU A 13 -9.62 13.15 29.73
N MET A 14 -8.86 12.06 29.64
CA MET A 14 -8.31 11.56 28.37
C MET A 14 -9.23 10.43 27.88
N VAL A 15 -10.16 10.80 27.01
CA VAL A 15 -10.98 9.84 26.24
C VAL A 15 -10.10 9.31 25.11
N SER A 16 -9.58 8.10 25.28
CA SER A 16 -8.92 7.37 24.19
C SER A 16 -9.94 6.41 23.59
N ILE A 17 -10.41 6.73 22.38
CA ILE A 17 -11.26 5.83 21.59
C ILE A 17 -10.33 4.74 21.05
N ILE A 18 -10.31 3.60 21.73
CA ILE A 18 -9.72 2.36 21.25
C ILE A 18 -10.68 1.78 20.21
N ALA A 19 -10.41 2.03 18.93
CA ALA A 19 -10.98 1.23 17.86
C ALA A 19 -10.18 -0.08 17.74
N LEU A 20 -10.43 -1.02 18.65
CA LEU A 20 -9.95 -2.40 18.54
C LEU A 20 -10.88 -3.13 17.54
N VAL A 21 -10.48 -3.23 16.29
CA VAL A 21 -11.08 -4.23 15.40
C VAL A 21 -10.44 -5.57 15.75
N ALA A 22 -11.19 -6.38 16.50
CA ALA A 22 -10.85 -7.74 16.84
C ALA A 22 -10.84 -8.61 15.58
N VAL A 23 -9.65 -8.93 15.07
CA VAL A 23 -9.43 -10.14 14.26
C VAL A 23 -8.84 -11.18 15.20
N ALA A 24 -9.71 -11.81 15.99
CA ALA A 24 -9.36 -12.96 16.81
C ALA A 24 -9.94 -14.21 16.16
N THR A 25 -9.07 -15.06 15.60
CA THR A 25 -8.91 -16.47 15.99
C THR A 25 -7.77 -17.08 15.18
N GLY A 26 -6.71 -17.51 15.86
CA GLY A 26 -5.63 -18.28 15.24
C GLY A 26 -4.22 -18.04 15.76
N ALA A 27 -4.04 -17.66 17.03
CA ALA A 27 -2.72 -17.78 17.67
C ALA A 27 -2.53 -19.24 18.11
N ALA A 28 -1.82 -20.01 17.30
CA ALA A 28 -1.13 -21.23 17.72
C ALA A 28 0.36 -21.03 17.43
N SER A 29 1.16 -21.34 18.46
CA SER A 29 2.57 -21.02 18.61
C SER A 29 3.49 -21.58 17.52
N ALA A 30 4.60 -20.88 17.35
CA ALA A 30 5.78 -21.15 16.53
C ALA A 30 6.02 -22.61 16.11
N SER A 31 5.98 -22.82 14.79
CA SER A 31 6.80 -23.82 14.10
C SER A 31 7.41 -23.14 12.89
N ALA A 32 8.74 -22.99 12.89
CA ALA A 32 9.53 -22.64 11.73
C ALA A 32 9.46 -23.79 10.70
N ARG A 33 8.34 -23.87 9.99
CA ARG A 33 8.14 -24.72 8.81
C ARG A 33 7.15 -23.99 7.93
N GLN A 34 7.69 -23.19 7.03
CA GLN A 34 7.21 -22.96 5.67
C GLN A 34 5.75 -23.39 5.43
N ALA A 35 4.81 -22.75 6.12
CA ALA A 35 3.45 -22.69 5.63
C ALA A 35 3.61 -22.07 4.25
N THR A 36 3.18 -22.79 3.22
CA THR A 36 3.28 -22.32 1.84
C THR A 36 2.46 -21.04 1.77
N ALA A 37 3.09 -19.90 2.04
CA ALA A 37 2.39 -18.65 2.25
C ALA A 37 1.66 -18.36 0.93
N LYS A 38 0.34 -18.40 0.98
CA LYS A 38 -0.51 -18.28 -0.20
C LYS A 38 -0.64 -16.82 -0.54
N THR A 39 -0.51 -16.48 -1.82
CA THR A 39 -0.80 -15.13 -2.29
C THR A 39 -2.27 -14.80 -2.01
N THR A 40 -2.50 -13.71 -1.28
CA THR A 40 -3.83 -13.15 -0.98
C THR A 40 -3.94 -11.80 -1.65
N VAL A 41 -5.02 -11.56 -2.37
CA VAL A 41 -5.23 -10.33 -3.15
C VAL A 41 -6.65 -9.84 -2.94
N HIS A 42 -6.78 -8.58 -2.57
CA HIS A 42 -8.01 -7.81 -2.69
C HIS A 42 -7.78 -6.74 -3.75
N ALA A 43 -8.24 -6.98 -4.98
CA ALA A 43 -7.98 -6.08 -6.10
C ALA A 43 -9.05 -4.97 -6.19
N ALA A 44 -8.61 -3.74 -6.47
CA ALA A 44 -9.49 -2.63 -6.79
C ALA A 44 -9.74 -2.58 -8.30
N ILE A 45 -10.85 -3.18 -8.75
CA ILE A 45 -11.25 -3.19 -10.16
C ILE A 45 -12.44 -2.26 -10.34
N VAL A 46 -12.28 -1.23 -11.18
CA VAL A 46 -13.31 -0.24 -11.52
C VAL A 46 -13.54 -0.28 -13.02
N LYS A 47 -14.77 -0.61 -13.45
CA LYS A 47 -15.17 -0.70 -14.86
C LYS A 47 -16.08 0.46 -15.21
N GLY A 48 -15.54 1.49 -15.87
CA GLY A 48 -16.29 2.66 -16.29
C GLY A 48 -16.71 3.53 -15.10
N THR A 49 -16.30 4.79 -15.11
CA THR A 49 -16.63 5.78 -14.08
C THR A 49 -17.63 6.79 -14.65
N ALA A 50 -18.87 6.73 -14.15
CA ALA A 50 -19.90 7.76 -14.38
C ALA A 50 -19.86 8.88 -13.32
N GLY A 51 -18.89 8.81 -12.39
CA GLY A 51 -18.67 9.72 -11.28
C GLY A 51 -17.58 9.19 -10.35
N PRO A 52 -17.28 9.90 -9.24
CA PRO A 52 -16.16 9.58 -8.38
C PRO A 52 -16.33 8.22 -7.68
N VAL A 53 -15.32 7.37 -7.79
CA VAL A 53 -15.28 6.04 -7.16
C VAL A 53 -14.07 5.91 -6.25
N THR A 54 -14.30 5.48 -5.02
CA THR A 54 -13.24 5.11 -4.07
C THR A 54 -13.18 3.59 -3.88
N ARG A 55 -11.97 3.04 -3.91
CA ARG A 55 -11.70 1.62 -3.65
C ARG A 55 -10.42 1.44 -2.84
N THR A 56 -10.36 0.37 -2.07
CA THR A 56 -9.14 -0.10 -1.41
C THR A 56 -8.62 -1.34 -2.14
N PHE A 57 -7.32 -1.58 -2.01
CA PHE A 57 -6.69 -2.80 -2.49
C PHE A 57 -5.67 -3.30 -1.48
N SER A 58 -5.41 -4.60 -1.51
CA SER A 58 -4.35 -5.22 -0.74
C SER A 58 -3.77 -6.44 -1.44
N PHE A 59 -2.52 -6.72 -1.14
CA PHE A 59 -1.74 -7.83 -1.63
C PHE A 59 -0.84 -8.31 -0.50
N ILE A 60 -0.82 -9.62 -0.30
CA ILE A 60 0.12 -10.31 0.56
C ILE A 60 0.67 -11.48 -0.24
N GLY A 61 1.97 -11.53 -0.44
CA GLY A 61 2.61 -12.58 -1.25
C GLY A 61 3.78 -13.24 -0.53
N PRO A 62 4.04 -14.55 -0.75
CA PRO A 62 5.31 -15.15 -0.38
C PRO A 62 6.44 -14.57 -1.24
N ARG A 63 7.68 -14.67 -0.75
CA ARG A 63 8.89 -14.47 -1.56
C ARG A 63 8.80 -15.22 -2.91
N GLY A 64 9.09 -14.52 -4.01
CA GLY A 64 9.02 -15.09 -5.35
C GLY A 64 7.61 -15.34 -5.88
N SER A 65 6.58 -14.73 -5.29
CA SER A 65 5.20 -14.84 -5.77
C SER A 65 5.07 -14.40 -7.23
N LYS A 66 4.11 -14.99 -7.95
CA LYS A 66 3.74 -14.53 -9.28
C LYS A 66 3.22 -13.09 -9.25
N THR A 67 3.38 -12.38 -10.37
CA THR A 67 2.76 -11.07 -10.60
C THR A 67 1.24 -11.18 -10.59
N VAL A 68 0.59 -10.29 -9.86
CA VAL A 68 -0.87 -10.18 -9.83
C VAL A 68 -1.29 -8.73 -10.05
N ASN A 69 -2.46 -8.56 -10.65
CA ASN A 69 -3.11 -7.26 -10.80
C ASN A 69 -3.80 -6.89 -9.48
N VAL A 70 -3.45 -5.72 -8.93
CA VAL A 70 -4.04 -5.19 -7.69
C VAL A 70 -4.94 -3.99 -7.94
N VAL A 71 -4.77 -3.28 -9.06
CA VAL A 71 -5.60 -2.14 -9.46
C VAL A 71 -5.84 -2.19 -10.96
N SER A 72 -7.10 -2.05 -11.38
CA SER A 72 -7.47 -1.84 -12.77
C SER A 72 -8.59 -0.81 -12.85
N VAL A 73 -8.30 0.37 -13.40
CA VAL A 73 -9.24 1.49 -13.49
C VAL A 73 -8.87 2.40 -14.64
N ASP A 74 -9.83 2.79 -15.48
CA ASP A 74 -9.67 3.77 -16.56
C ASP A 74 -8.41 3.58 -17.44
N GLY A 75 -8.06 2.30 -17.68
CA GLY A 75 -6.89 1.91 -18.47
C GLY A 75 -5.58 1.80 -17.70
N LEU A 76 -5.48 2.33 -16.49
CA LEU A 76 -4.38 2.08 -15.57
C LEU A 76 -4.47 0.66 -15.02
N THR A 77 -3.34 -0.05 -15.05
CA THR A 77 -3.16 -1.33 -14.36
C THR A 77 -1.94 -1.24 -13.44
N ILE A 78 -2.10 -1.58 -12.16
CA ILE A 78 -0.98 -1.72 -11.22
C ILE A 78 -0.86 -3.18 -10.86
N ASN A 79 0.36 -3.69 -11.02
CA ASN A 79 0.74 -5.03 -10.68
C ASN A 79 1.67 -5.05 -9.47
N ALA A 80 1.52 -6.09 -8.65
CA ALA A 80 2.35 -6.34 -7.49
C ALA A 80 2.88 -7.77 -7.48
N ARG A 81 4.06 -7.96 -6.89
CA ARG A 81 4.62 -9.27 -6.50
C ARG A 81 5.67 -9.07 -5.40
N CYS A 82 6.06 -10.16 -4.76
CA CYS A 82 7.31 -10.20 -4.01
C CYS A 82 8.43 -10.78 -4.87
N GLY A 83 9.56 -10.08 -4.92
CA GLY A 83 10.79 -10.57 -5.50
C GLY A 83 11.36 -11.77 -4.76
N THR A 84 12.42 -12.36 -5.31
CA THR A 84 13.08 -13.54 -4.76
C THR A 84 13.83 -13.26 -3.45
N ALA A 85 14.09 -12.00 -3.09
CA ALA A 85 14.62 -11.62 -1.78
C ALA A 85 13.51 -11.22 -0.79
N GLY A 86 12.23 -11.29 -1.18
CA GLY A 86 11.09 -10.90 -0.35
C GLY A 86 10.78 -9.40 -0.40
N GLN A 87 11.40 -8.66 -1.34
CA GLN A 87 11.11 -7.26 -1.56
C GLN A 87 9.80 -7.08 -2.35
N PRO A 88 8.94 -6.11 -2.00
CA PRO A 88 7.80 -5.74 -2.82
C PRO A 88 8.27 -5.12 -4.14
N VAL A 89 7.65 -5.55 -5.24
CA VAL A 89 7.89 -5.05 -6.60
C VAL A 89 6.55 -4.61 -7.16
N ILE A 90 6.42 -3.31 -7.41
CA ILE A 90 5.17 -2.66 -7.83
C ILE A 90 5.46 -1.89 -9.11
N PHE A 91 4.59 -2.02 -10.10
CA PHE A 91 4.77 -1.33 -11.37
C PHE A 91 3.42 -1.08 -12.06
N GLY A 92 3.33 0.07 -12.72
CA GLY A 92 2.15 0.52 -13.44
C GLY A 92 2.30 0.33 -14.96
N PHE A 93 1.18 0.06 -15.62
CA PHE A 93 1.00 0.08 -17.07
C PHE A 93 -0.25 0.88 -17.41
N SER A 94 -0.32 1.36 -18.64
CA SER A 94 -1.55 1.89 -19.21
C SER A 94 -1.87 1.22 -20.53
N SER A 95 -3.14 0.87 -20.71
CA SER A 95 -3.69 0.49 -22.03
C SER A 95 -4.13 1.72 -22.84
N VAL A 96 -4.11 2.91 -22.24
CA VAL A 96 -4.50 4.17 -22.88
C VAL A 96 -3.23 4.87 -23.38
N ALA A 97 -3.14 5.08 -24.68
CA ALA A 97 -2.01 5.80 -25.26
C ALA A 97 -1.96 7.25 -24.75
N LYS A 98 -0.75 7.77 -24.52
CA LYS A 98 -0.51 9.16 -24.06
C LYS A 98 -1.20 9.49 -22.73
N SER A 99 -1.48 8.50 -21.89
CA SER A 99 -1.80 8.73 -20.49
C SER A 99 -0.50 8.98 -19.71
N ASP A 100 -0.56 9.83 -18.71
CA ASP A 100 0.59 10.24 -17.93
C ASP A 100 0.49 9.73 -16.49
N ILE A 101 1.64 9.49 -15.86
CA ILE A 101 1.73 9.14 -14.45
C ILE A 101 2.86 9.93 -13.79
N LEU A 102 2.59 10.42 -12.58
CA LEU A 102 3.55 11.12 -11.75
C LEU A 102 3.27 10.87 -10.26
N GLY A 103 4.25 11.13 -9.42
CA GLY A 103 4.07 10.99 -7.98
C GLY A 103 5.36 10.98 -7.19
N ARG A 104 5.28 10.39 -5.99
CA ARG A 104 6.41 10.28 -5.07
C ARG A 104 6.25 9.08 -4.15
N ILE A 105 7.38 8.62 -3.63
CA ILE A 105 7.47 7.56 -2.64
C ILE A 105 8.38 8.05 -1.51
N PHE A 106 7.99 7.83 -0.26
CA PHE A 106 8.81 7.98 0.93
C PHE A 106 9.22 6.58 1.40
N ASP A 107 10.52 6.35 1.52
CA ASP A 107 11.03 5.09 2.07
C ASP A 107 11.09 5.09 3.61
N GLY A 108 11.46 3.97 4.23
CA GLY A 108 11.53 3.82 5.69
C GLY A 108 12.55 4.74 6.38
N ARG A 109 13.42 5.42 5.61
CA ARG A 109 14.36 6.43 6.08
C ARG A 109 13.88 7.86 5.82
N GLY A 110 12.66 8.03 5.30
CA GLY A 110 12.07 9.33 4.96
C GLY A 110 12.66 9.97 3.70
N ARG A 111 13.41 9.23 2.87
CA ARG A 111 13.92 9.77 1.60
C ARG A 111 12.83 9.79 0.55
N VAL A 112 12.79 10.87 -0.22
CA VAL A 112 11.82 11.05 -1.30
C VAL A 112 12.37 10.48 -2.60
N HIS A 113 11.61 9.60 -3.22
CA HIS A 113 11.83 9.07 -4.57
C HIS A 113 10.75 9.63 -5.48
N ILE A 114 11.14 10.42 -6.47
CA ILE A 114 10.19 11.06 -7.39
C ILE A 114 9.85 10.12 -8.53
N ILE A 115 8.55 9.97 -8.80
CA ILE A 115 8.05 9.39 -10.04
C ILE A 115 7.82 10.57 -10.98
N HIS A 116 8.78 10.77 -11.89
CA HIS A 116 8.69 11.85 -12.87
C HIS A 116 7.47 11.67 -13.76
N ASN A 117 6.92 12.79 -14.24
CA ASN A 117 5.84 12.75 -15.22
C ASN A 117 6.31 11.96 -16.44
N THR A 118 5.68 10.80 -16.64
CA THR A 118 6.06 9.81 -17.64
C THR A 118 4.82 9.45 -18.45
N SER A 119 4.85 9.73 -19.75
CA SER A 119 3.83 9.27 -20.67
C SER A 119 3.98 7.79 -20.98
N PHE A 120 2.88 7.05 -20.87
CA PHE A 120 2.84 5.66 -21.30
C PHE A 120 2.88 5.56 -22.83
N GLY A 121 3.88 4.83 -23.31
CA GLY A 121 4.02 4.37 -24.68
C GLY A 121 3.99 2.84 -24.78
N PRO A 122 4.18 2.28 -25.98
CA PRO A 122 4.27 0.83 -26.16
C PRO A 122 5.34 0.23 -25.25
N ASN A 123 4.96 -0.79 -24.46
CA ASN A 123 5.85 -1.51 -23.53
C ASN A 123 6.49 -0.64 -22.43
N VAL A 124 5.97 0.56 -22.16
CA VAL A 124 6.44 1.38 -21.04
C VAL A 124 5.78 0.88 -19.75
N SER A 125 6.60 0.53 -18.75
CA SER A 125 6.17 0.28 -17.39
C SER A 125 6.84 1.26 -16.44
N VAL A 126 6.10 1.79 -15.47
CA VAL A 126 6.63 2.74 -14.49
C VAL A 126 6.81 2.03 -13.15
N PRO A 127 8.02 2.00 -12.56
CA PRO A 127 8.22 1.42 -11.25
C PRO A 127 7.54 2.27 -10.17
N LEU A 128 6.82 1.61 -9.27
CA LEU A 128 6.07 2.22 -8.17
C LEU A 128 6.55 1.70 -6.80
N SER A 129 7.78 1.18 -6.75
CA SER A 129 8.47 0.77 -5.52
C SER A 129 9.82 1.48 -5.43
N THR A 130 10.38 1.63 -4.22
CA THR A 130 11.69 2.28 -4.06
C THR A 130 12.79 1.41 -4.68
N SER A 131 13.82 2.04 -5.24
CA SER A 131 15.07 1.37 -5.65
C SER A 131 16.08 1.26 -4.49
N SER A 132 15.70 1.75 -3.31
CA SER A 132 16.62 2.07 -2.23
C SER A 132 16.97 0.89 -1.33
N GLY A 133 16.27 -0.23 -1.50
CA GLY A 133 16.37 -1.41 -0.64
C GLY A 133 15.59 -1.30 0.67
N ASP A 134 15.08 -0.11 0.99
CA ASP A 134 14.17 0.13 2.10
C ASP A 134 12.73 0.11 1.59
N TYR A 135 11.94 -0.80 2.14
CA TYR A 135 10.62 -1.14 1.65
C TYR A 135 9.52 -0.90 2.68
N ASP A 136 9.82 -0.34 3.85
CA ASP A 136 8.83 0.20 4.79
C ASP A 136 8.37 1.57 4.27
N ALA A 137 7.63 1.55 3.18
CA ALA A 137 7.51 2.72 2.32
C ALA A 137 6.06 3.02 1.98
N SER A 138 5.81 4.28 1.67
CA SER A 138 4.51 4.75 1.23
C SER A 138 4.66 5.68 0.04
N GLY A 139 3.67 5.68 -0.84
CA GLY A 139 3.69 6.48 -2.05
C GLY A 139 2.33 7.04 -2.39
N SER A 140 2.36 8.07 -3.23
CA SER A 140 1.19 8.67 -3.83
C SER A 140 1.45 8.93 -5.31
N ILE A 141 0.53 8.53 -6.17
CA ILE A 141 0.59 8.78 -7.61
C ILE A 141 -0.69 9.42 -8.12
N LEU A 142 -0.54 10.20 -9.17
CA LEU A 142 -1.57 10.73 -10.03
C LEU A 142 -1.42 10.06 -11.40
N PHE A 143 -2.52 9.59 -11.96
CA PHE A 143 -2.61 9.10 -13.33
C PHE A 143 -3.69 9.89 -14.05
N GLU A 144 -3.38 10.34 -15.26
CA GLU A 144 -4.32 11.07 -16.11
C GLU A 144 -4.35 10.51 -17.52
N THR A 145 -5.51 10.59 -18.15
CA THR A 145 -5.71 10.15 -19.54
C THR A 145 -6.05 11.32 -20.45
N PRO A 146 -5.85 11.20 -21.78
CA PRO A 146 -6.32 12.19 -22.74
C PRO A 146 -7.83 12.42 -22.73
N ALA A 147 -8.61 11.49 -22.17
CA ALA A 147 -10.05 11.61 -21.98
C ALA A 147 -10.43 12.32 -20.65
N SER A 148 -9.47 13.02 -20.03
CA SER A 148 -9.64 13.77 -18.78
C SER A 148 -10.07 12.92 -17.59
N LYS A 149 -9.83 11.60 -17.63
CA LYS A 149 -9.96 10.73 -16.45
C LYS A 149 -8.75 10.89 -15.57
N VAL A 150 -8.98 11.09 -14.27
CA VAL A 150 -7.95 11.28 -13.25
C VAL A 150 -8.11 10.23 -12.18
N VAL A 151 -7.00 9.55 -11.85
CA VAL A 151 -6.93 8.57 -10.78
C VAL A 151 -5.83 8.99 -9.81
N THR A 152 -6.18 9.17 -8.54
CA THR A 152 -5.23 9.37 -7.45
C THR A 152 -5.13 8.09 -6.63
N ILE A 153 -3.90 7.68 -6.31
CA ILE A 153 -3.65 6.45 -5.55
C ILE A 153 -2.68 6.78 -4.42
N SER A 154 -3.05 6.38 -3.20
CA SER A 154 -2.16 6.40 -2.03
C SER A 154 -1.96 4.97 -1.55
N TYR A 155 -0.71 4.57 -1.35
CA TYR A 155 -0.37 3.18 -1.06
C TYR A 155 0.80 3.07 -0.11
N GLY A 156 0.86 1.95 0.61
CA GLY A 156 1.98 1.49 1.42
C GLY A 156 2.45 0.13 0.92
N PHE A 157 3.71 -0.17 1.17
CA PHE A 157 4.26 -1.49 0.99
C PHE A 157 5.28 -1.79 2.08
N ASP A 158 5.52 -3.07 2.26
CA ASP A 158 6.31 -3.60 3.36
C ASP A 158 6.96 -4.93 2.93
N ASN A 159 8.10 -5.30 3.53
CA ASN A 159 8.83 -6.52 3.22
C ASN A 159 8.81 -7.54 4.39
N ALA A 160 9.50 -8.66 4.16
CA ALA A 160 9.52 -9.78 5.10
C ALA A 160 10.23 -9.49 6.44
N THR A 161 11.21 -8.58 6.45
CA THR A 161 12.05 -8.34 7.64
C THR A 161 11.33 -7.53 8.72
N THR A 162 10.31 -6.78 8.33
CA THR A 162 9.62 -5.77 9.13
C THR A 162 8.23 -6.23 9.55
N LEU A 163 7.65 -7.19 8.84
CA LEU A 163 6.46 -7.96 9.24
C LEU A 163 6.75 -9.06 10.26
N GLY A 164 7.55 -8.78 11.29
CA GLY A 164 7.86 -9.74 12.36
C GLY A 164 8.56 -11.02 11.85
N ASN A 165 9.42 -10.90 10.84
CA ASN A 165 10.10 -12.00 10.16
C ASN A 165 9.18 -12.98 9.41
N GLN A 166 7.96 -12.58 9.07
CA GLN A 166 7.13 -13.35 8.15
C GLN A 166 7.73 -13.28 6.74
N ASN A 167 7.97 -14.41 6.08
CA ASN A 167 8.58 -14.47 4.75
C ASN A 167 7.59 -14.06 3.61
N VAL A 168 6.97 -12.89 3.77
CA VAL A 168 5.98 -12.30 2.87
C VAL A 168 6.32 -10.85 2.59
N CYS A 169 5.80 -10.29 1.51
CA CYS A 169 5.74 -8.84 1.31
C CYS A 169 4.28 -8.40 1.18
N THR A 170 4.02 -7.14 1.48
CA THR A 170 2.67 -6.58 1.39
C THR A 170 2.65 -5.31 0.55
N VAL A 171 1.51 -5.09 -0.09
CA VAL A 171 1.19 -3.85 -0.77
C VAL A 171 -0.27 -3.56 -0.47
N PHE A 172 -0.60 -2.35 -0.07
CA PHE A 172 -1.98 -1.98 0.24
C PHE A 172 -2.19 -0.51 -0.05
N GLY A 173 -3.43 -0.11 -0.26
CA GLY A 173 -3.72 1.28 -0.54
C GLY A 173 -5.17 1.55 -0.85
N SER A 174 -5.38 2.76 -1.33
CA SER A 174 -6.67 3.23 -1.81
C SER A 174 -6.50 4.08 -3.05
N LEU A 175 -7.56 4.13 -3.84
CA LEU A 175 -7.65 4.96 -5.03
C LEU A 175 -8.94 5.76 -5.02
N ILE A 176 -8.89 6.90 -5.71
CA ILE A 176 -10.04 7.72 -6.08
C ILE A 176 -9.94 7.92 -7.60
N ALA A 177 -10.98 7.53 -8.33
CA ALA A 177 -11.10 7.72 -9.78
C ALA A 177 -12.30 8.60 -10.12
N SER A 178 -12.15 9.48 -11.11
CA SER A 178 -13.16 10.47 -11.55
C SER A 178 -14.11 9.97 -12.64
#